data_AF-A0A7S1DT57-F1
#
_entry.id   AF-A0A7S1DT57-F1
#
_cell.length_a   1.000
_cell.length_b   1.000
_cell.length_c   1.000
_cell.angle_alpha   90.00
_cell.angle_beta   90.00
_cell.angle_gamma   90.00
#
_symmetry.space_group_name_H-M   'P 1'
#
loop_
_entity.id
_entity.type
_entity.pdbx_description
1 polymer ?
#
loop_
_entity_poly.entity_id
_entity_poly.type
_entity_poly.pdbx_seq_one_letter_code
_entity_poly.pdbx_strand_id
1 'polypeptide(L)'
;MFAGEHPLRFAFSLLALQVALLVLVANLPPEWFAPAWSSDWKVAEQLSHFSTVWTIQATLAALVYPIVISFVAVYLQRRPAAEAFVHLYMLDSGALAAGLSSLALVVVMGVQYLMLSTWGTEALPGWAMVDTAWFVLNAALTTFFLFRTVEFLRPEVQASVIQRYTVNVALPRDVQRLNTFQVLAEGIAKGWFQVPSYGDEKAPDGPRLLIGRYGFREGDVQGEISLQAQVRLVDVRLWLVRLVVGAWYRKALTWSRSEKTKSFGDDKSRPLLTLPMSPGTTYEGTFPLARVADGPALAG
;
A
#
# COMPACT_ATOMS: atom_id res chain seq x y z
N MET A 1 3.23 12.63 -6.70
CA MET A 1 2.11 11.70 -6.47
C MET A 1 1.41 11.31 -7.78
N PHE A 2 0.89 12.25 -8.60
CA PHE A 2 0.13 11.93 -9.83
C PHE A 2 0.86 11.01 -10.84
N ALA A 3 2.15 11.24 -11.11
CA ALA A 3 2.93 10.42 -12.05
C ALA A 3 3.17 8.97 -11.57
N GLY A 4 3.18 8.74 -10.25
CA GLY A 4 3.36 7.40 -9.67
C GLY A 4 2.05 6.61 -9.63
N GLU A 5 0.93 7.28 -9.39
CA GLU A 5 -0.39 6.64 -9.29
C GLU A 5 -1.02 6.38 -10.67
N HIS A 6 -0.76 7.25 -11.65
CA HIS A 6 -1.35 7.18 -12.99
C HIS A 6 -0.32 7.47 -14.09
N PRO A 7 0.66 6.58 -14.33
CA PRO A 7 1.77 6.83 -15.26
C PRO A 7 1.30 7.07 -16.70
N LEU A 8 0.27 6.35 -17.15
CA LEU A 8 -0.30 6.55 -18.50
C LEU A 8 -0.99 7.91 -18.63
N ARG A 9 -1.77 8.33 -17.63
CA ARG A 9 -2.45 9.64 -17.66
C ARG A 9 -1.43 10.78 -17.64
N PHE A 10 -0.34 10.61 -16.89
CA PHE A 10 0.76 11.55 -16.89
C PHE A 10 1.42 11.66 -18.27
N ALA A 11 1.74 10.53 -18.92
CA ALA A 11 2.28 10.53 -20.28
C ALA A 11 1.34 11.21 -21.29
N PHE A 12 0.02 10.92 -21.24
CA PHE A 12 -0.95 11.61 -22.10
C PHE A 12 -1.05 13.11 -21.80
N SER A 13 -0.96 13.52 -20.54
CA SER A 13 -0.99 14.94 -20.18
C SER A 13 0.25 15.70 -20.70
N LEU A 14 1.41 15.04 -20.76
CA LEU A 14 2.62 15.59 -21.36
C LEU A 14 2.47 15.77 -22.88
N LEU A 15 1.89 14.78 -23.57
CA LEU A 15 1.60 14.89 -25.00
C LEU A 15 0.57 16.00 -25.28
N ALA A 16 -0.47 16.12 -24.45
CA ALA A 16 -1.45 17.19 -24.57
C ALA A 16 -0.81 18.57 -24.35
N LEU A 17 0.07 18.70 -23.35
CA LEU A 17 0.84 19.91 -23.09
C LEU A 17 1.73 20.27 -24.28
N GLN A 18 2.42 19.29 -24.88
CA GLN A 18 3.24 19.51 -26.06
C GLN A 18 2.43 20.05 -27.23
N VAL A 19 1.29 19.42 -27.55
CA VAL A 19 0.41 19.88 -28.63
C VAL A 19 -0.09 21.29 -28.33
N ALA A 20 -0.49 21.58 -27.09
CA ALA A 20 -0.92 22.92 -26.68
C ALA A 20 0.19 23.96 -26.83
N LEU A 21 1.43 23.64 -26.46
CA LEU A 21 2.59 24.51 -26.64
C LEU A 21 2.92 24.74 -28.10
N LEU A 22 2.85 23.71 -28.95
CA LEU A 22 3.07 23.85 -30.39
C LEU A 22 1.98 24.71 -31.04
N VAL A 23 0.72 24.54 -30.65
CA VAL A 23 -0.39 25.41 -31.10
C VAL A 23 -0.17 26.84 -30.61
N LEU A 24 0.26 27.04 -29.37
CA LEU A 24 0.54 28.37 -28.83
C LEU A 24 1.67 29.06 -29.62
N VAL A 25 2.77 28.36 -29.88
CA VAL A 25 3.90 28.86 -30.68
C VAL A 25 3.46 29.19 -32.11
N ALA A 26 2.61 28.37 -32.72
CA ALA A 26 2.08 28.62 -34.07
C ALA A 26 1.13 29.83 -34.15
N ASN A 27 0.48 30.21 -33.06
CA ASN A 27 -0.46 31.36 -33.01
C ASN A 27 0.20 32.66 -32.53
N LEU A 28 1.42 32.60 -32.01
CA LEU A 28 2.14 33.76 -31.52
C LEU A 28 2.90 34.46 -32.66
N PRO A 29 3.05 35.79 -32.62
CA PRO A 29 3.76 36.52 -33.66
C PRO A 29 5.19 35.98 -33.82
N PRO A 30 5.65 35.68 -35.05
CA PRO A 30 7.00 35.17 -35.30
C PRO A 30 8.08 36.07 -34.67
N GLU A 31 7.81 37.37 -34.63
CA GLU A 31 8.70 38.43 -34.16
C GLU A 31 9.01 38.38 -32.66
N TRP A 32 8.18 37.69 -31.87
CA TRP A 32 8.43 37.46 -30.45
C TRP A 32 9.48 36.36 -30.21
N PHE A 33 9.73 35.53 -31.21
CA PHE A 33 10.67 34.41 -31.15
C PHE A 33 11.85 34.57 -32.14
N ALA A 34 11.71 35.46 -33.12
CA ALA A 34 12.66 35.68 -34.21
C ALA A 34 13.98 36.43 -33.88
N PRO A 35 14.21 36.99 -32.67
CA PRO A 35 15.48 37.58 -32.28
C PRO A 35 16.78 36.95 -32.77
N ALA A 36 16.94 35.65 -32.47
CA ALA A 36 18.28 35.09 -32.30
C ALA A 36 18.51 33.69 -32.90
N TRP A 37 17.47 32.99 -33.35
CA TRP A 37 17.58 31.58 -33.76
C TRP A 37 17.02 31.26 -35.15
N SER A 38 15.96 31.95 -35.58
CA SER A 38 15.28 31.63 -36.85
C SER A 38 15.82 32.36 -38.08
N SER A 39 16.44 33.52 -37.90
CA SER A 39 16.74 34.44 -39.02
C SER A 39 18.10 34.17 -39.69
N ASP A 40 19.08 33.63 -38.94
CA ASP A 40 20.46 33.47 -39.43
C ASP A 40 20.90 32.01 -39.64
N TRP A 41 20.21 31.03 -39.05
CA TRP A 41 20.65 29.63 -39.08
C TRP A 41 20.20 28.92 -40.34
N LYS A 42 21.14 28.28 -41.04
CA LYS A 42 20.81 27.44 -42.18
C LYS A 42 20.03 26.22 -41.71
N VAL A 43 19.13 25.71 -42.56
CA VAL A 43 18.32 24.49 -42.28
C VAL A 43 19.19 23.31 -41.81
N ALA A 44 20.40 23.17 -42.37
CA ALA A 44 21.35 22.13 -41.97
C ALA A 44 21.81 22.27 -40.50
N GLU A 45 22.02 23.50 -40.02
CA GLU A 45 22.41 23.80 -38.63
C GLU A 45 21.24 23.51 -37.67
N GLN A 46 20.01 23.86 -38.07
CA GLN A 46 18.81 23.56 -37.30
C GLN A 46 18.60 22.04 -37.14
N LEU A 47 18.75 21.28 -38.23
CA LEU A 47 18.63 19.82 -38.19
C LEU A 47 19.75 19.15 -37.37
N SER A 48 20.97 19.70 -37.45
CA SER A 48 22.10 19.25 -36.62
C SER A 48 21.83 19.51 -35.13
N HIS A 49 21.30 20.68 -34.79
CA HIS A 49 20.93 21.02 -33.41
C HIS A 49 19.85 20.07 -32.87
N PHE A 50 18.76 19.91 -33.62
CA PHE A 50 17.67 18.99 -33.30
C PHE A 50 18.19 17.56 -33.05
N SER A 51 19.01 17.04 -33.98
CA SER A 51 19.57 15.69 -33.88
C SER A 51 20.49 15.53 -32.67
N THR A 52 21.25 16.58 -32.33
CA THR A 52 22.14 16.60 -31.17
C THR A 52 21.34 16.53 -29.87
N VAL A 53 20.33 17.39 -29.71
CA VAL A 53 19.44 17.38 -28.54
C VAL A 53 18.73 16.03 -28.40
N TRP A 54 18.21 15.49 -29.50
CA TRP A 54 17.55 14.18 -29.50
C TRP A 54 18.50 13.06 -29.07
N THR A 55 19.75 13.06 -29.56
CA THR A 55 20.76 12.06 -29.20
C THR A 55 21.13 12.15 -27.72
N ILE A 56 21.36 13.36 -27.19
CA ILE A 56 21.64 13.56 -25.77
C ILE A 56 20.46 13.08 -24.92
N GLN A 57 19.24 13.41 -25.33
CA GLN A 57 18.03 13.00 -24.61
C GLN A 57 17.82 11.48 -24.63
N ALA A 58 18.04 10.84 -25.78
CA ALA A 58 17.94 9.39 -25.93
C ALA A 58 18.99 8.67 -25.07
N THR A 59 20.22 9.19 -25.01
CA THR A 59 21.26 8.62 -24.15
C THR A 59 20.96 8.79 -22.66
N LEU A 60 20.45 9.95 -22.23
CA LEU A 60 19.96 10.15 -20.87
C LEU A 60 18.83 9.16 -20.52
N ALA A 61 17.83 9.06 -21.41
CA ALA A 61 16.68 8.17 -21.22
C ALA A 61 17.10 6.69 -21.13
N ALA A 62 18.00 6.25 -22.01
CA ALA A 62 18.40 4.85 -22.14
C ALA A 62 19.47 4.40 -21.13
N LEU A 63 20.34 5.30 -20.68
CA LEU A 63 21.46 4.94 -19.80
C LEU A 63 21.20 5.37 -18.36
N VAL A 64 20.90 6.64 -18.12
CA VAL A 64 20.90 7.19 -16.75
C VAL A 64 19.80 6.55 -15.91
N TYR A 65 18.56 6.53 -16.39
CA TYR A 65 17.45 6.00 -15.59
C TYR A 65 17.58 4.50 -15.32
N PRO A 66 17.83 3.62 -16.32
CA PRO A 66 17.95 2.20 -16.07
C PRO A 66 19.12 1.85 -15.15
N ILE A 67 20.28 2.51 -15.30
CA ILE A 67 21.46 2.26 -14.46
C ILE A 67 21.16 2.64 -13.01
N VAL A 68 20.64 3.85 -12.77
CA VAL A 68 20.41 4.34 -11.40
C VAL A 68 19.32 3.55 -10.72
N ILE A 69 18.21 3.26 -11.41
CA ILE A 69 17.12 2.44 -10.87
C ILE A 69 17.62 1.03 -10.54
N SER A 70 18.40 0.41 -11.44
CA SER A 70 18.96 -0.93 -11.20
C SER A 70 19.93 -0.93 -10.02
N PHE A 71 20.78 0.08 -9.91
CA PHE A 71 21.71 0.22 -8.79
C PHE A 71 20.96 0.33 -7.46
N VAL A 72 19.94 1.18 -7.37
CA VAL A 72 19.12 1.33 -6.16
C VAL A 72 18.37 0.05 -5.85
N ALA A 73 17.81 -0.62 -6.85
CA ALA A 73 17.14 -1.90 -6.66
C ALA A 73 18.09 -2.96 -6.08
N VAL A 74 19.29 -3.12 -6.64
CA VAL A 74 20.32 -4.05 -6.13
C VAL A 74 20.79 -3.68 -4.74
N TYR A 75 20.95 -2.37 -4.45
CA TYR A 75 21.32 -1.89 -3.13
C TYR A 75 20.25 -2.22 -2.08
N LEU A 76 18.97 -2.03 -2.42
CA LEU A 76 17.84 -2.29 -1.52
C LEU A 76 17.49 -3.77 -1.37
N GLN A 77 17.78 -4.60 -2.36
CA GLN A 77 17.57 -6.07 -2.30
C GLN A 77 18.26 -6.72 -1.10
N ARG A 78 19.32 -6.09 -0.54
CA ARG A 78 20.02 -6.58 0.65
C ARG A 78 19.26 -6.35 1.96
N ARG A 79 18.11 -5.66 1.94
CA ARG A 79 17.32 -5.34 3.14
C ARG A 79 16.04 -6.18 3.26
N PRO A 80 15.59 -6.51 4.48
CA PRO A 80 14.26 -7.05 4.71
C PRO A 80 13.21 -6.07 4.16
N ALA A 81 12.20 -6.58 3.44
CA ALA A 81 11.15 -5.79 2.77
C ALA A 81 11.61 -4.88 1.61
N ALA A 82 12.63 -5.32 0.84
CA ALA A 82 13.17 -4.60 -0.31
C ALA A 82 12.12 -4.04 -1.29
N GLU A 83 11.05 -4.79 -1.58
CA GLU A 83 10.01 -4.39 -2.53
C GLU A 83 9.27 -3.10 -2.11
N ALA A 84 8.93 -2.98 -0.82
CA ALA A 84 8.28 -1.78 -0.29
C ALA A 84 9.21 -0.56 -0.33
N PHE A 85 10.51 -0.76 -0.06
CA PHE A 85 11.51 0.32 -0.16
C PHE A 85 11.74 0.79 -1.59
N VAL A 86 11.75 -0.13 -2.57
CA VAL A 86 11.85 0.23 -4.00
C VAL A 86 10.62 1.03 -4.43
N HIS A 87 9.42 0.64 -4.00
CA HIS A 87 8.20 1.37 -4.33
C HIS A 87 8.20 2.78 -3.73
N LEU A 88 8.59 2.91 -2.44
CA LEU A 88 8.71 4.19 -1.77
C LEU A 88 9.77 5.09 -2.42
N TYR A 89 10.92 4.53 -2.80
CA TYR A 89 11.97 5.22 -3.54
C TYR A 89 11.46 5.77 -4.88
N MET A 90 10.75 4.96 -5.67
CA MET A 90 10.22 5.40 -6.97
C MET A 90 9.22 6.56 -6.82
N LEU A 91 8.47 6.60 -5.71
CA LEU A 91 7.53 7.68 -5.40
C LEU A 91 8.23 8.97 -4.92
N ASP A 92 9.26 8.84 -4.07
CA ASP A 92 9.95 9.97 -3.43
C ASP A 92 11.02 10.62 -4.33
N SER A 93 11.74 9.81 -5.12
CA SER A 93 12.78 10.29 -6.03
C SER A 93 12.25 10.98 -7.29
N GLY A 94 10.95 10.83 -7.58
CA GLY A 94 10.37 11.30 -8.83
C GLY A 94 10.89 10.56 -10.08
N ALA A 95 11.54 9.39 -9.90
CA ALA A 95 12.13 8.61 -10.98
C ALA A 95 11.17 8.34 -12.13
N LEU A 96 9.92 7.99 -11.80
CA LEU A 96 8.88 7.73 -12.79
C LEU A 96 8.50 8.99 -13.58
N ALA A 97 8.40 10.15 -12.92
CA ALA A 97 8.06 11.40 -13.59
C ALA A 97 9.18 11.86 -14.54
N ALA A 98 10.42 11.87 -14.05
CA ALA A 98 11.59 12.26 -14.84
C ALA A 98 11.83 11.28 -16.00
N GLY A 99 11.78 9.97 -15.73
CA GLY A 99 11.98 8.93 -16.75
C GLY A 99 10.89 8.92 -17.83
N LEU A 100 9.61 8.98 -17.43
CA LEU A 100 8.50 9.03 -18.40
C LEU A 100 8.49 10.31 -19.22
N SER A 101 8.79 11.47 -18.61
CA SER A 101 8.93 12.73 -19.35
C SER A 101 10.10 12.69 -20.33
N SER A 102 11.22 12.07 -19.92
CA SER A 102 12.38 11.90 -20.78
C SER A 102 12.09 11.01 -21.97
N LEU A 103 11.43 9.88 -21.74
CA LEU A 103 11.04 8.92 -22.79
C LEU A 103 9.97 9.49 -23.72
N ALA A 104 9.01 10.24 -23.19
CA ALA A 104 8.01 10.93 -23.98
C ALA A 104 8.66 11.92 -24.95
N LEU A 105 9.62 12.72 -24.50
CA LEU A 105 10.34 13.65 -25.38
C LEU A 105 11.10 12.92 -26.50
N VAL A 106 11.77 11.80 -26.20
CA VAL A 106 12.47 10.99 -27.23
C VAL A 106 11.50 10.50 -28.31
N VAL A 107 10.32 10.03 -27.91
CA VAL A 107 9.28 9.54 -28.83
C VAL A 107 8.70 10.69 -29.65
N VAL A 108 8.40 11.83 -29.01
CA VAL A 108 7.89 13.04 -29.69
C VAL A 108 8.88 13.52 -30.74
N MET A 109 10.18 13.62 -30.40
CA MET A 109 11.23 13.99 -31.34
C MET A 109 11.39 12.98 -32.48
N GLY A 110 11.25 11.68 -32.19
CA GLY A 110 11.23 10.66 -33.23
C GLY A 110 10.05 10.83 -34.21
N VAL A 111 8.86 11.15 -33.70
CA VAL A 111 7.69 11.41 -34.55
C VAL A 111 7.88 12.70 -35.35
N GLN A 112 8.32 13.80 -34.73
CA GLN A 112 8.64 15.06 -35.43
C GLN A 112 9.62 14.84 -36.57
N TYR A 113 10.68 14.05 -36.34
CA TYR A 113 11.66 13.70 -37.37
C TYR A 113 11.01 12.98 -38.56
N LEU A 114 10.11 12.01 -38.32
CA LEU A 114 9.37 11.33 -39.39
C LEU A 114 8.43 12.29 -40.14
N MET A 115 7.85 13.27 -39.45
CA MET A 115 6.94 14.27 -40.05
C MET A 115 7.66 15.36 -40.85
N LEU A 116 8.99 15.48 -40.77
CA LEU A 116 9.75 16.40 -41.62
C LEU A 116 9.55 16.12 -43.11
N SER A 117 9.36 14.84 -43.48
CA SER A 117 9.06 14.44 -44.85
C SER A 117 7.73 15.02 -45.36
N THR A 118 6.75 15.19 -44.48
CA THR A 118 5.38 15.62 -44.84
C THR A 118 5.14 17.13 -44.67
N TRP A 119 5.75 17.76 -43.67
CA TRP A 119 5.50 19.17 -43.32
C TRP A 119 6.65 20.12 -43.66
N GLY A 120 7.75 19.60 -44.20
CA GLY A 120 8.89 20.41 -44.62
C GLY A 120 9.68 20.98 -43.44
N THR A 121 10.69 21.79 -43.76
CA THR A 121 11.68 22.30 -42.78
C THR A 121 11.27 23.60 -42.11
N GLU A 122 10.14 24.20 -42.49
CA GLU A 122 9.67 25.49 -41.96
C GLU A 122 9.20 25.41 -40.51
N ALA A 123 8.73 24.23 -40.07
CA ALA A 123 8.29 23.99 -38.69
C ALA A 123 9.45 23.68 -37.72
N LEU A 124 10.67 23.44 -38.24
CA LEU A 124 11.85 23.06 -37.44
C LEU A 124 12.18 24.05 -36.31
N PRO A 125 12.18 25.38 -36.53
CA PRO A 125 12.53 26.33 -35.47
C PRO A 125 11.54 26.28 -34.29
N GLY A 126 10.24 26.14 -34.59
CA GLY A 126 9.20 26.05 -33.57
C GLY A 126 9.30 24.76 -32.75
N TRP A 127 9.57 23.62 -33.42
CA TRP A 127 9.80 22.35 -32.73
C TRP A 127 11.06 22.39 -31.89
N ALA A 128 12.18 22.82 -32.47
CA ALA A 128 13.46 22.91 -31.77
C ALA A 128 13.37 23.77 -30.50
N MET A 129 12.62 24.87 -30.52
CA MET A 129 12.42 25.70 -29.33
C MET A 129 11.66 24.96 -28.22
N VAL A 130 10.52 24.35 -28.55
CA VAL A 130 9.70 23.62 -27.58
C VAL A 130 10.45 22.40 -27.03
N ASP A 131 11.12 21.65 -27.92
CA ASP A 131 11.88 20.47 -27.54
C ASP A 131 13.10 20.83 -26.69
N THR A 132 13.76 21.97 -26.97
CA THR A 132 14.87 22.47 -26.14
C THR A 132 14.37 22.90 -24.76
N ALA A 133 13.23 23.59 -24.67
CA ALA A 133 12.65 23.96 -23.38
C ALA A 133 12.27 22.71 -22.56
N TRP A 134 11.66 21.71 -23.19
CA TRP A 134 11.33 20.45 -22.55
C TRP A 134 12.59 19.65 -22.18
N PHE A 135 13.63 19.67 -23.02
CA PHE A 135 14.92 19.07 -22.73
C PHE A 135 15.54 19.68 -21.46
N VAL A 136 15.54 21.02 -21.33
CA VAL A 136 16.05 21.71 -20.13
C VAL A 136 15.25 21.31 -18.88
N LEU A 137 13.92 21.22 -18.99
CA LEU A 137 13.08 20.71 -17.90
C LEU A 137 13.45 19.27 -17.53
N ASN A 138 13.67 18.40 -18.51
CA ASN A 138 14.09 17.02 -18.28
C ASN A 138 15.47 16.93 -17.66
N ALA A 139 16.42 17.80 -18.05
CA ALA A 139 17.73 17.89 -17.41
C ALA A 139 17.59 18.28 -15.93
N ALA A 140 16.78 19.29 -15.61
CA ALA A 140 16.51 19.70 -14.23
C ALA A 140 15.84 18.57 -13.41
N LEU A 141 14.86 17.88 -14.00
CA LEU A 141 14.22 16.72 -13.38
C LEU A 141 15.20 15.55 -13.18
N THR A 142 16.12 15.33 -14.11
CA THR A 142 17.18 14.31 -13.99
C THR A 142 18.13 14.66 -12.86
N THR A 143 18.57 15.91 -12.76
CA THR A 143 19.41 16.37 -11.65
C THR A 143 18.70 16.25 -10.31
N PHE A 144 17.44 16.66 -10.23
CA PHE A 144 16.61 16.49 -9.03
C PHE A 144 16.48 15.02 -8.64
N PHE A 145 16.19 14.15 -9.61
CA PHE A 145 16.11 12.70 -9.42
C PHE A 145 17.43 12.12 -8.88
N LEU A 146 18.57 12.47 -9.48
CA LEU A 146 19.88 12.00 -9.02
C LEU A 146 20.20 12.50 -7.62
N PHE A 147 19.94 13.77 -7.33
CA PHE A 147 20.14 14.35 -5.99
C PHE A 147 19.30 13.60 -4.96
N ARG A 148 18.02 13.39 -5.24
CA ARG A 148 17.10 12.68 -4.33
C ARG A 148 17.48 11.21 -4.17
N THR A 149 18.01 10.59 -5.22
CA THR A 149 18.54 9.22 -5.15
C THR A 149 19.75 9.14 -4.21
N VAL A 150 20.70 10.07 -4.30
CA VAL A 150 21.85 10.14 -3.39
C VAL A 150 21.38 10.40 -1.95
N GLU A 151 20.42 11.30 -1.76
CA GLU A 151 19.84 11.59 -0.45
C GLU A 151 19.14 10.35 0.16
N PHE A 152 18.40 9.60 -0.65
CA PHE A 152 17.75 8.35 -0.25
C PHE A 152 18.75 7.26 0.16
N LEU A 153 19.94 7.26 -0.44
CA LEU A 153 21.02 6.34 -0.09
C LEU A 153 21.74 6.70 1.23
N ARG A 154 21.59 7.94 1.74
CA ARG A 154 22.21 8.37 3.00
C ARG A 154 21.46 7.78 4.23
N PRO A 155 22.14 7.04 5.11
CA PRO A 155 21.50 6.37 6.25
C PRO A 155 20.89 7.33 7.28
N GLU A 156 21.41 8.56 7.42
CA GLU A 156 20.92 9.53 8.42
C GLU A 156 19.49 10.05 8.11
N VAL A 157 19.10 10.13 6.83
CA VAL A 157 17.75 10.56 6.42
C VAL A 157 16.75 9.39 6.50
N GLN A 158 17.21 8.16 6.22
CA GLN A 158 16.39 6.95 6.32
C GLN A 158 15.83 6.74 7.73
N ALA A 159 16.61 7.01 8.79
CA ALA A 159 16.12 6.89 10.15
C ALA A 159 14.94 7.81 10.45
N SER A 160 14.98 9.07 9.99
CA SER A 160 13.88 10.03 10.22
C SER A 160 12.63 9.73 9.39
N VAL A 161 12.79 9.22 8.17
CA VAL A 161 11.68 8.84 7.28
C VAL A 161 11.03 7.55 7.76
N ILE A 162 11.83 6.56 8.18
CA ILE A 162 11.31 5.33 8.82
C ILE A 162 10.59 5.69 10.12
N GLN A 163 11.13 6.59 10.94
CA GLN A 163 10.44 7.03 12.15
C GLN A 163 9.09 7.71 11.84
N ARG A 164 9.03 8.61 10.85
CA ARG A 164 7.77 9.25 10.43
C ARG A 164 6.77 8.26 9.84
N TYR A 165 7.21 7.33 9.01
CA TYR A 165 6.34 6.29 8.45
C TYR A 165 5.82 5.35 9.55
N THR A 166 6.68 4.90 10.44
CA THR A 166 6.31 4.04 11.57
C THR A 166 5.30 4.75 12.47
N VAL A 167 5.51 6.03 12.80
CA VAL A 167 4.61 6.78 13.69
C VAL A 167 3.28 7.13 13.01
N ASN A 168 3.29 7.51 11.73
CA ASN A 168 2.08 8.03 11.07
C ASN A 168 1.25 6.96 10.35
N VAL A 169 1.85 5.84 9.95
CA VAL A 169 1.18 4.83 9.10
C VAL A 169 1.14 3.48 9.78
N ALA A 170 2.30 2.96 10.21
CA ALA A 170 2.35 1.61 10.78
C ALA A 170 1.69 1.55 12.15
N LEU A 171 2.01 2.50 13.05
CA LEU A 171 1.51 2.51 14.42
C LEU A 171 -0.01 2.68 14.50
N PRO A 172 -0.68 3.61 13.78
CA PRO A 172 -2.14 3.70 13.84
C PRO A 172 -2.82 2.47 13.24
N ARG A 173 -2.24 1.87 12.20
CA ARG A 173 -2.77 0.66 11.56
C ARG A 173 -2.65 -0.56 12.47
N ASP A 174 -1.52 -0.72 13.14
CA ASP A 174 -1.29 -1.80 14.11
C ASP A 174 -2.10 -1.57 15.39
N VAL A 175 -2.20 -0.34 15.86
CA VAL A 175 -3.08 0.03 16.97
C VAL A 175 -4.53 -0.28 16.62
N GLN A 176 -5.04 0.09 15.44
CA GLN A 176 -6.41 -0.28 15.04
C GLN A 176 -6.62 -1.80 15.01
N ARG A 177 -5.65 -2.54 14.48
CA ARG A 177 -5.69 -4.01 14.42
C ARG A 177 -5.72 -4.64 15.82
N LEU A 178 -4.84 -4.20 16.72
CA LEU A 178 -4.69 -4.75 18.06
C LEU A 178 -5.77 -4.26 19.02
N ASN A 179 -6.20 -3.00 18.91
CA ASN A 179 -7.24 -2.39 19.73
C ASN A 179 -8.54 -3.16 19.61
N THR A 180 -8.89 -3.67 18.42
CA THR A 180 -10.15 -4.41 18.24
C THR A 180 -10.16 -5.73 19.04
N PHE A 181 -9.03 -6.44 19.09
CA PHE A 181 -8.89 -7.64 19.92
C PHE A 181 -8.82 -7.28 21.41
N GLN A 182 -8.03 -6.27 21.80
CA GLN A 182 -7.93 -5.85 23.19
C GLN A 182 -9.26 -5.38 23.76
N VAL A 183 -10.04 -4.60 23.01
CA VAL A 183 -11.38 -4.16 23.39
C VAL A 183 -12.32 -5.36 23.62
N LEU A 184 -12.24 -6.39 22.76
CA LEU A 184 -13.04 -7.60 22.91
C LEU A 184 -12.60 -8.42 24.15
N ALA A 185 -11.29 -8.62 24.33
CA ALA A 185 -10.73 -9.40 25.43
C ALA A 185 -10.94 -8.72 26.79
N GLU A 186 -10.71 -7.40 26.87
CA GLU A 186 -10.98 -6.59 28.07
C GLU A 186 -12.47 -6.40 28.33
N GLY A 187 -13.35 -6.63 27.34
CA GLY A 187 -14.80 -6.54 27.52
C GLY A 187 -15.31 -7.42 28.67
N ILE A 188 -14.64 -8.54 28.95
CA ILE A 188 -14.95 -9.39 30.11
C ILE A 188 -14.61 -8.67 31.42
N ALA A 189 -13.39 -8.13 31.53
CA ALA A 189 -12.93 -7.41 32.72
C ALA A 189 -13.72 -6.10 32.97
N LYS A 190 -14.18 -5.44 31.90
CA LYS A 190 -15.03 -4.24 31.96
C LYS A 190 -16.51 -4.53 32.21
N GLY A 191 -16.89 -5.80 32.39
CA GLY A 191 -18.26 -6.21 32.73
C GLY A 191 -19.26 -6.13 31.57
N TRP A 192 -18.80 -6.07 30.32
CA TRP A 192 -19.69 -6.08 29.15
C TRP A 192 -20.35 -7.45 28.96
N PHE A 193 -19.67 -8.50 29.40
CA PHE A 193 -20.21 -9.84 29.52
C PHE A 193 -20.54 -10.12 31.00
N GLN A 194 -21.74 -10.61 31.28
CA GLN A 194 -22.18 -10.96 32.64
C GLN A 194 -21.60 -12.31 33.10
N VAL A 195 -20.39 -12.65 32.67
CA VAL A 195 -19.74 -13.94 32.90
C VAL A 195 -18.30 -13.68 33.33
N PRO A 196 -17.83 -14.31 34.41
CA PRO A 196 -16.44 -14.16 34.83
C PRO A 196 -15.45 -14.67 33.79
N SER A 197 -14.30 -14.00 33.69
CA SER A 197 -13.18 -14.46 32.88
C SER A 197 -12.63 -15.78 33.39
N TYR A 198 -12.16 -16.63 32.49
CA TYR A 198 -11.44 -17.85 32.84
C TYR A 198 -10.22 -17.58 33.72
N GLY A 199 -9.48 -16.49 33.46
CA GLY A 199 -8.27 -16.12 34.21
C GLY A 199 -8.52 -15.35 35.51
N ASP A 200 -9.78 -15.14 35.92
CA ASP A 200 -10.10 -14.40 37.14
C ASP A 200 -10.14 -15.33 38.37
N GLU A 201 -9.04 -15.40 39.11
CA GLU A 201 -8.93 -16.22 40.32
C GLU A 201 -9.87 -15.78 41.45
N LYS A 202 -10.32 -14.53 41.46
CA LYS A 202 -11.16 -13.96 42.54
C LYS A 202 -12.66 -14.12 42.30
N ALA A 203 -13.06 -14.47 41.09
CA ALA A 203 -14.47 -14.64 40.77
C ALA A 203 -15.08 -15.89 41.44
N PRO A 204 -16.38 -15.88 41.76
CA PRO A 204 -17.07 -17.01 42.37
C PRO A 204 -16.88 -18.31 41.58
N ASP A 205 -16.98 -19.44 42.29
CA ASP A 205 -17.02 -20.75 41.65
C ASP A 205 -18.27 -20.86 40.77
N GLY A 206 -18.06 -21.13 39.47
CA GLY A 206 -19.15 -21.12 38.49
C GLY A 206 -18.65 -21.09 37.04
N PRO A 207 -19.59 -20.93 36.08
CA PRO A 207 -19.30 -20.94 34.65
C PRO A 207 -18.34 -19.81 34.24
N ARG A 208 -17.43 -20.11 33.31
CA ARG A 208 -16.38 -19.18 32.86
C ARG A 208 -16.45 -18.93 31.36
N LEU A 209 -15.98 -17.76 30.95
CA LEU A 209 -15.84 -17.35 29.56
C LEU A 209 -14.36 -17.17 29.21
N LEU A 210 -13.96 -17.71 28.07
CA LEU A 210 -12.66 -17.48 27.44
C LEU A 210 -12.89 -16.95 26.02
N ILE A 211 -12.32 -15.79 25.72
CA ILE A 211 -12.28 -15.26 24.35
C ILE A 211 -10.82 -15.23 23.92
N GLY A 212 -10.48 -15.93 22.84
CA GLY A 212 -9.12 -15.97 22.34
C GLY A 212 -8.92 -17.08 21.32
N ARG A 213 -7.89 -16.94 20.47
CA ARG A 213 -7.61 -17.87 19.38
C ARG A 213 -7.35 -19.31 19.83
N TYR A 214 -6.75 -19.47 21.00
CA TYR A 214 -6.40 -20.77 21.55
C TYR A 214 -7.32 -21.10 22.73
N GLY A 215 -8.09 -22.17 22.59
CA GLY A 215 -8.83 -22.75 23.71
C GLY A 215 -7.89 -23.59 24.55
N PHE A 216 -7.91 -23.41 25.86
CA PHE A 216 -7.10 -24.21 26.80
C PHE A 216 -7.68 -25.61 27.06
N ARG A 217 -8.95 -25.84 26.68
CA ARG A 217 -9.63 -27.14 26.81
C ARG A 217 -10.31 -27.53 25.50
N GLU A 218 -10.16 -28.78 25.09
CA GLU A 218 -10.97 -29.39 24.03
C GLU A 218 -12.39 -29.59 24.57
N GLY A 219 -13.26 -28.63 24.29
CA GLY A 219 -14.71 -28.76 24.49
C GLY A 219 -15.43 -29.12 23.20
N ASP A 220 -16.69 -29.54 23.33
CA ASP A 220 -17.56 -29.84 22.20
C ASP A 220 -17.79 -28.59 21.36
N VAL A 221 -17.64 -28.74 20.03
CA VAL A 221 -17.85 -27.63 19.11
C VAL A 221 -19.34 -27.32 19.00
N GLN A 222 -19.68 -26.06 19.21
CA GLN A 222 -21.03 -25.54 19.18
C GLN A 222 -21.20 -24.65 17.95
N GLY A 223 -21.51 -25.30 16.83
CA GLY A 223 -21.63 -24.66 15.52
C GLY A 223 -20.29 -24.45 14.84
N GLU A 224 -20.27 -24.69 13.53
CA GLU A 224 -19.10 -24.53 12.67
C GLU A 224 -19.49 -23.79 11.40
N ILE A 225 -18.56 -23.02 10.87
CA ILE A 225 -18.67 -22.42 9.55
C ILE A 225 -17.54 -22.94 8.67
N SER A 226 -17.88 -23.44 7.48
CA SER A 226 -16.89 -23.86 6.49
C SER A 226 -16.52 -22.67 5.61
N LEU A 227 -15.24 -22.30 5.63
CA LEU A 227 -14.71 -21.20 4.84
C LEU A 227 -14.08 -21.77 3.56
N GLN A 228 -14.62 -21.39 2.40
CA GLN A 228 -14.10 -21.83 1.09
C GLN A 228 -12.76 -21.17 0.71
N ALA A 229 -12.39 -20.08 1.38
CA ALA A 229 -11.15 -19.33 1.16
C ALA A 229 -10.67 -18.73 2.48
N GLN A 230 -9.47 -18.13 2.46
CA GLN A 230 -8.96 -17.37 3.60
C GLN A 230 -9.85 -16.14 3.85
N VAL A 231 -10.56 -16.12 4.98
CA VAL A 231 -11.43 -15.00 5.38
C VAL A 231 -10.89 -14.33 6.62
N ARG A 232 -11.05 -13.01 6.71
CA ARG A 232 -10.65 -12.20 7.86
C ARG A 232 -11.87 -11.86 8.71
N LEU A 233 -11.77 -12.08 10.03
CA LEU A 233 -12.81 -11.65 10.95
C LEU A 233 -12.74 -10.13 11.14
N VAL A 234 -13.79 -9.44 10.71
CA VAL A 234 -13.97 -7.98 10.83
C VAL A 234 -15.32 -7.72 11.49
N ASP A 235 -15.42 -6.64 12.27
CA ASP A 235 -16.66 -6.15 12.88
C ASP A 235 -17.47 -7.19 13.68
N VAL A 236 -16.91 -7.59 14.84
CA VAL A 236 -17.64 -8.42 15.80
C VAL A 236 -18.71 -7.57 16.49
N ARG A 237 -19.99 -7.88 16.22
CA ARG A 237 -21.13 -7.23 16.88
C ARG A 237 -21.25 -7.69 18.33
N LEU A 238 -20.64 -6.94 19.25
CA LEU A 238 -20.56 -7.26 20.69
C LEU A 238 -21.91 -7.57 21.34
N TRP A 239 -22.98 -6.88 20.94
CA TRP A 239 -24.31 -7.10 21.53
C TRP A 239 -24.87 -8.50 21.22
N LEU A 240 -24.61 -9.06 20.03
CA LEU A 240 -25.01 -10.43 19.69
C LEU A 240 -24.23 -11.45 20.53
N VAL A 241 -22.92 -11.24 20.65
CA VAL A 241 -22.07 -12.09 21.48
C VAL A 241 -22.53 -12.05 22.94
N ARG A 242 -22.86 -10.86 23.46
CA ARG A 242 -23.38 -10.67 24.81
C ARG A 242 -24.69 -11.42 25.05
N LEU A 243 -25.61 -11.42 24.08
CA LEU A 243 -26.87 -12.15 24.17
C LEU A 243 -26.64 -13.66 24.26
N VAL A 244 -25.79 -14.20 23.37
CA VAL A 244 -25.48 -15.64 23.33
C VAL A 244 -24.78 -16.08 24.62
N VAL A 245 -23.76 -15.34 25.04
CA VAL A 245 -23.01 -15.59 26.28
C VAL A 245 -23.93 -15.50 27.50
N GLY A 246 -24.81 -14.49 27.57
CA GLY A 246 -25.75 -14.32 28.68
C GLY A 246 -26.86 -15.37 28.72
N ALA A 247 -27.33 -15.85 27.57
CA ALA A 247 -28.26 -16.96 27.50
C ALA A 247 -27.60 -18.27 27.98
N TRP A 248 -26.39 -18.55 27.49
CA TRP A 248 -25.62 -19.70 27.94
C TRP A 248 -25.31 -19.67 29.43
N TYR A 249 -24.87 -18.52 29.95
CA TYR A 249 -24.52 -18.38 31.35
C TYR A 249 -25.70 -18.69 32.28
N ARG A 250 -26.89 -18.19 31.95
CA ARG A 250 -28.11 -18.50 32.71
C ARG A 250 -28.43 -20.00 32.69
N LYS A 251 -28.29 -20.65 31.54
CA LYS A 251 -28.45 -22.12 31.43
C LYS A 251 -27.40 -22.87 32.24
N ALA A 252 -26.14 -22.43 32.17
CA ALA A 252 -25.01 -23.05 32.87
C ALA A 252 -25.09 -22.91 34.39
N LEU A 253 -25.67 -21.82 34.90
CA LEU A 253 -25.94 -21.66 36.35
C LEU A 253 -26.95 -22.67 36.88
N THR A 254 -27.95 -23.03 36.08
CA THR A 254 -29.00 -24.00 36.45
C THR A 254 -28.66 -25.44 36.08
N TRP A 255 -27.52 -25.67 35.43
CA TRP A 255 -27.17 -26.97 34.89
C TRP A 255 -26.64 -27.90 35.99
N SER A 256 -27.39 -28.97 36.29
CA SER A 256 -26.95 -30.04 37.18
C SER A 256 -26.09 -31.04 36.41
N ARG A 257 -24.85 -31.26 36.87
CA ARG A 257 -23.91 -32.20 36.26
C ARG A 257 -24.50 -33.62 36.23
N SER A 258 -24.49 -34.26 35.06
CA SER A 258 -24.74 -35.70 34.94
C SER A 258 -23.46 -36.47 35.31
N GLU A 259 -23.57 -37.52 36.12
CA GLU A 259 -22.44 -38.33 36.63
C GLU A 259 -21.53 -38.94 35.55
N LYS A 260 -21.95 -38.95 34.28
CA LYS A 260 -21.24 -39.62 33.18
C LYS A 260 -20.02 -38.89 32.62
N THR A 261 -19.76 -37.64 33.00
CA THR A 261 -18.61 -36.84 32.52
C THR A 261 -17.52 -36.69 33.59
N LYS A 262 -17.05 -37.81 34.13
CA LYS A 262 -15.78 -37.89 34.87
C LYS A 262 -14.67 -38.24 33.88
N SER A 263 -14.11 -37.24 33.20
CA SER A 263 -12.83 -37.45 32.53
C SER A 263 -11.71 -37.48 33.58
N PHE A 264 -10.71 -38.32 33.34
CA PHE A 264 -9.60 -38.58 34.25
C PHE A 264 -8.83 -37.27 34.59
N GLY A 265 -8.77 -36.92 35.88
CA GLY A 265 -7.64 -36.16 36.43
C GLY A 265 -7.88 -34.73 36.96
N ASP A 266 -9.07 -34.14 36.86
CA ASP A 266 -9.32 -32.81 37.47
C ASP A 266 -10.77 -32.70 37.97
N ASP A 267 -10.96 -32.94 39.27
CA ASP A 267 -12.26 -32.96 39.97
C ASP A 267 -12.93 -31.56 40.05
N LYS A 268 -12.33 -30.54 39.40
CA LYS A 268 -12.75 -29.14 39.41
C LYS A 268 -13.01 -28.56 38.01
N SER A 269 -13.30 -29.39 37.00
CA SER A 269 -13.61 -28.87 35.68
C SER A 269 -14.96 -28.14 35.65
N ARG A 270 -14.91 -26.80 35.50
CA ARG A 270 -16.07 -25.89 35.49
C ARG A 270 -16.61 -25.73 34.07
N PRO A 271 -17.91 -25.45 33.89
CA PRO A 271 -18.46 -25.10 32.58
C PRO A 271 -17.67 -23.95 31.97
N LEU A 272 -17.06 -24.20 30.82
CA LEU A 272 -16.24 -23.22 30.11
C LEU A 272 -16.79 -23.01 28.72
N LEU A 273 -17.24 -21.79 28.44
CA LEU A 273 -17.53 -21.34 27.09
C LEU A 273 -16.27 -20.70 26.51
N THR A 274 -15.78 -21.26 25.42
CA THR A 274 -14.67 -20.71 24.65
C THR A 274 -15.19 -20.15 23.33
N LEU A 275 -14.87 -18.90 23.05
CA LEU A 275 -15.10 -18.25 21.77
C LEU A 275 -13.75 -18.13 21.05
N PRO A 276 -13.43 -19.03 20.10
CA PRO A 276 -12.11 -19.11 19.45
C PRO A 276 -11.88 -18.01 18.40
N MET A 277 -12.31 -16.78 18.71
CA MET A 277 -12.30 -15.65 17.80
C MET A 277 -11.24 -14.60 18.22
N SER A 278 -10.60 -14.02 17.22
CA SER A 278 -9.65 -12.92 17.34
C SER A 278 -9.88 -11.98 16.15
N PRO A 279 -10.48 -10.80 16.37
CA PRO A 279 -10.67 -9.82 15.31
C PRO A 279 -9.34 -9.51 14.61
N GLY A 280 -9.38 -9.37 13.29
CA GLY A 280 -8.21 -9.03 12.49
C GLY A 280 -7.24 -10.18 12.18
N THR A 281 -7.50 -11.42 12.63
CA THR A 281 -6.79 -12.63 12.17
C THR A 281 -7.49 -13.26 10.97
N THR A 282 -6.71 -13.98 10.15
CA THR A 282 -7.23 -14.79 9.05
C THR A 282 -7.56 -16.21 9.52
N TYR A 283 -8.62 -16.76 8.95
CA TYR A 283 -9.12 -18.10 9.22
C TYR A 283 -9.31 -18.84 7.90
N GLU A 284 -9.04 -20.15 7.91
CA GLU A 284 -9.14 -21.05 6.77
C GLU A 284 -9.76 -22.38 7.20
N GLY A 285 -10.50 -23.02 6.30
CA GLY A 285 -11.15 -24.30 6.54
C GLY A 285 -12.35 -24.21 7.47
N THR A 286 -12.53 -25.23 8.31
CA THR A 286 -13.65 -25.31 9.25
C THR A 286 -13.35 -24.51 10.51
N PHE A 287 -14.12 -23.45 10.75
CA PHE A 287 -13.96 -22.59 11.90
C PHE A 287 -15.05 -22.86 12.96
N PRO A 288 -14.68 -23.28 14.19
CA PRO A 288 -15.64 -23.44 15.27
C PRO A 288 -16.13 -22.08 15.77
N LEU A 289 -17.45 -21.87 15.85
CA LEU A 289 -18.01 -20.59 16.32
C LEU A 289 -17.90 -20.44 17.85
N ALA A 290 -18.08 -21.55 18.55
CA ALA A 290 -17.93 -21.64 19.99
C ALA A 290 -17.54 -23.08 20.39
N ARG A 291 -16.97 -23.24 21.57
CA ARG A 291 -16.73 -24.54 22.20
C ARG A 291 -17.23 -24.52 23.63
N VAL A 292 -17.88 -25.58 24.07
CA VAL A 292 -18.32 -25.73 25.46
C VAL A 292 -17.63 -26.94 26.05
N ALA A 293 -16.89 -26.75 27.14
CA ALA A 293 -16.35 -27.84 27.95
C ALA A 293 -17.15 -27.95 29.24
N ASP A 294 -17.52 -29.17 29.62
CA ASP A 294 -18.17 -29.50 30.90
C ASP A 294 -19.41 -28.65 31.24
N GLY A 295 -20.22 -28.32 30.23
CA GLY A 295 -21.39 -27.44 30.39
C GLY A 295 -22.49 -27.72 29.37
N PRO A 296 -23.64 -27.01 29.49
CA PRO A 296 -24.76 -27.19 28.57
C PRO A 296 -24.41 -26.67 27.17
N ALA A 297 -24.88 -27.38 26.14
CA ALA A 297 -24.80 -26.96 24.76
C ALA A 297 -25.44 -25.58 24.53
N LEU A 298 -24.95 -24.85 23.53
CA LEU A 298 -25.53 -23.55 23.13
C LEU A 298 -26.88 -23.73 22.43
N ALA A 299 -27.02 -24.80 21.65
CA ALA A 299 -28.26 -25.20 21.00
C ALA A 299 -29.01 -26.21 21.88
N GLY A 300 -30.20 -25.82 22.32
CA GLY A 300 -31.11 -26.60 23.14
C GLY A 300 -32.36 -25.79 23.44
#